data_AF-A0A5F2GPY7-F1
#
_entry.id   AF-A0A5F2GPY7-F1
#
_cell.length_a   1.000
_cell.length_b   1.000
_cell.length_c   1.000
_cell.angle_alpha   90.00
_cell.angle_beta   90.00
_cell.angle_gamma   90.00
#
_symmetry.space_group_name_H-M   'P 1'
#
loop_
_entity.id
_entity.type
_entity.pdbx_description
1 polymer ?
#
loop_
_entity_poly.entity_id
_entity_poly.type
_entity_poly.pdbx_seq_one_letter_code
_entity_poly.pdbx_strand_id
1 'polypeptide(L)'
;MAGNDRPRAIADVSAGTILATVTIAVPPERVFRAITAADQIPLWWGADDMYRTTKHTADVRPGGAWRSEGKGADGRDFHVQGEYVEVEPPHRLVMTWRAPWDGDQVTTVTYTLEPVETGTRLTLRHEGFGARHDSCRDHGFGWERVLGWLGQFLAAEAGIKPSGVFHCRLIPPRPDFAFTLTEEERALMGRHADYLRTQLREGRMMIAGPVADPTGPWGLCILRVGTEAEARAVTDADPVVRSGRGFRYEVLPMMSVIM
;
A
#
# COMPACT_ATOMS: atom_id res chain seq x y z
N MET A 1 5.44 11.56 5.63
CA MET A 1 3.98 11.34 5.54
C MET A 1 3.76 9.84 5.54
N ALA A 2 2.86 9.33 6.39
CA ALA A 2 2.56 7.91 6.45
C ALA A 2 1.88 7.49 5.13
N GLY A 3 2.42 6.45 4.48
CA GLY A 3 1.77 5.82 3.34
C GLY A 3 0.84 4.71 3.83
N ASN A 4 0.00 4.20 2.94
CA ASN A 4 -0.79 3.01 3.26
C ASN A 4 0.13 1.80 3.44
N ASP A 5 -0.19 0.95 4.40
CA ASP A 5 0.44 -0.35 4.50
C ASP A 5 -0.06 -1.27 3.38
N ARG A 6 0.72 -2.31 3.07
CA ARG A 6 0.25 -3.37 2.17
C ARG A 6 -0.88 -4.15 2.86
N PRO A 7 -2.05 -4.32 2.22
CA PRO A 7 -3.10 -5.17 2.75
C PRO A 7 -2.60 -6.61 2.96
N ARG A 8 -3.14 -7.28 3.97
CA ARG A 8 -2.93 -8.71 4.18
C ARG A 8 -4.25 -9.39 4.43
N ALA A 9 -4.44 -10.58 3.88
CA ALA A 9 -5.57 -11.44 4.17
C ALA A 9 -5.11 -12.85 4.57
N ILE A 10 -5.79 -13.44 5.55
CA ILE A 10 -5.58 -14.82 5.98
C ILE A 10 -6.95 -15.51 5.95
N ALA A 11 -7.03 -16.64 5.23
CA ALA A 11 -8.19 -17.51 5.22
C ALA A 11 -7.95 -18.69 6.17
N ASP A 12 -8.69 -18.74 7.28
CA ASP A 12 -8.83 -19.95 8.07
C ASP A 12 -9.94 -20.80 7.45
N VAL A 13 -9.53 -21.70 6.56
CA VAL A 13 -10.44 -22.59 5.85
C VAL A 13 -11.14 -23.58 6.80
N SER A 14 -10.53 -23.91 7.94
CA SER A 14 -11.13 -24.82 8.92
C SER A 14 -12.27 -24.17 9.70
N ALA A 15 -12.14 -22.87 10.00
CA ALA A 15 -13.18 -22.06 10.62
C ALA A 15 -14.14 -21.42 9.60
N GLY A 16 -13.89 -21.58 8.28
CA GLY A 16 -14.66 -20.93 7.23
C GLY A 16 -14.71 -19.40 7.38
N THR A 17 -13.58 -18.80 7.77
CA THR A 17 -13.46 -17.38 8.10
C THR A 17 -12.22 -16.77 7.45
N ILE A 18 -12.35 -15.54 6.97
CA ILE A 18 -11.27 -14.72 6.43
C ILE A 18 -11.09 -13.52 7.36
N LEU A 19 -9.84 -13.20 7.70
CA LEU A 19 -9.46 -11.94 8.33
C LEU A 19 -8.51 -11.19 7.41
N ALA A 20 -8.86 -9.96 7.04
CA ALA A 20 -8.01 -9.08 6.26
C ALA A 20 -7.84 -7.73 6.96
N THR A 21 -6.69 -7.09 6.77
CA THR A 21 -6.41 -5.79 7.38
C THR A 21 -5.52 -4.92 6.50
N VAL A 22 -5.70 -3.60 6.61
CA VAL A 22 -4.88 -2.58 5.98
C VAL A 22 -4.93 -1.28 6.80
N THR A 23 -3.80 -0.59 6.91
CA THR A 23 -3.75 0.80 7.40
C THR A 23 -3.84 1.76 6.21
N ILE A 24 -4.82 2.65 6.22
CA ILE A 24 -5.04 3.65 5.16
C ILE A 24 -4.86 5.04 5.75
N ALA A 25 -4.00 5.87 5.14
CA ALA A 25 -3.61 7.18 5.64
C ALA A 25 -4.65 8.30 5.40
N VAL A 26 -5.93 8.00 5.69
CA VAL A 26 -7.05 8.96 5.69
C VAL A 26 -7.95 8.70 6.91
N PRO A 27 -8.78 9.68 7.34
CA PRO A 27 -9.70 9.50 8.47
C PRO A 27 -10.78 8.41 8.26
N PRO A 28 -11.29 7.79 9.34
CA PRO A 28 -12.28 6.70 9.24
C PRO A 28 -13.54 7.09 8.46
N GLU A 29 -14.01 8.33 8.59
CA GLU A 29 -15.18 8.85 7.88
C GLU A 29 -15.02 8.76 6.36
N ARG A 30 -13.80 8.99 5.88
CA ARG A 30 -13.51 8.93 4.44
C ARG A 30 -13.46 7.49 3.94
N VAL A 31 -12.86 6.60 4.72
CA VAL A 31 -12.85 5.16 4.43
C VAL A 31 -14.29 4.63 4.42
N PHE A 32 -15.09 4.97 5.43
CA PHE A 32 -16.48 4.56 5.54
C PHE A 32 -17.32 5.02 4.34
N ARG A 33 -17.15 6.28 3.91
CA ARG A 33 -17.80 6.78 2.69
C ARG A 33 -17.37 6.01 1.43
N ALA A 34 -16.08 5.67 1.31
CA ALA A 34 -15.58 4.94 0.14
C ALA A 34 -16.18 3.54 0.01
N ILE A 35 -16.45 2.86 1.14
CA ILE A 35 -16.97 1.48 1.17
C ILE A 35 -18.50 1.40 1.20
N THR A 36 -19.22 2.52 1.32
CA THR A 36 -20.70 2.52 1.37
C THR A 36 -21.37 3.31 0.26
N ALA A 37 -20.76 4.39 -0.23
CA ALA A 37 -21.45 5.31 -1.13
C ALA A 37 -21.50 4.79 -2.58
N ALA A 38 -22.69 4.88 -3.19
CA ALA A 38 -22.96 4.41 -4.55
C ALA A 38 -22.14 5.12 -5.63
N ASP A 39 -21.79 6.39 -5.42
CA ASP A 39 -20.93 7.19 -6.29
C ASP A 39 -19.43 6.88 -6.10
N GLN A 40 -19.05 6.10 -5.07
CA GLN A 40 -17.66 5.83 -4.73
C GLN A 40 -17.20 4.43 -5.16
N ILE A 41 -18.00 3.40 -4.89
CA ILE A 41 -17.59 2.00 -5.15
C ILE A 41 -17.13 1.74 -6.59
N PRO A 42 -17.85 2.20 -7.64
CA PRO A 42 -17.41 1.99 -9.02
C PRO A 42 -16.07 2.65 -9.38
N LEU A 43 -15.60 3.63 -8.59
CA LEU A 43 -14.34 4.33 -8.85
C LEU A 43 -13.11 3.50 -8.51
N TRP A 44 -13.23 2.59 -7.54
CA TRP A 44 -12.07 1.88 -6.98
C TRP A 44 -12.20 0.37 -6.97
N TRP A 45 -13.42 -0.19 -6.97
CA TRP A 45 -13.60 -1.63 -6.81
C TRP A 45 -13.39 -2.37 -8.14
N GLY A 46 -12.12 -2.60 -8.47
CA GLY A 46 -11.72 -3.40 -9.62
C GLY A 46 -10.50 -2.87 -10.37
N ALA A 47 -10.03 -3.68 -11.30
CA ALA A 47 -9.01 -3.34 -12.29
C ALA A 47 -9.38 -3.93 -13.65
N ASP A 48 -8.99 -3.25 -14.74
CA ASP A 48 -9.42 -3.58 -16.10
C ASP A 48 -8.89 -4.94 -16.58
N ASP A 49 -7.74 -5.35 -16.07
CA ASP A 49 -7.10 -6.64 -16.35
C ASP A 49 -7.70 -7.80 -15.53
N MET A 50 -8.61 -7.53 -14.60
CA MET A 50 -9.21 -8.50 -13.68
C MET A 50 -10.73 -8.49 -13.73
N TYR A 51 -11.35 -7.58 -12.99
CA TYR A 51 -12.78 -7.31 -13.02
C TYR A 51 -12.99 -5.89 -12.55
N ARG A 52 -14.04 -5.22 -13.06
CA ARG A 52 -14.39 -3.87 -12.65
C ARG A 52 -15.86 -3.76 -12.31
N THR A 53 -16.15 -3.27 -11.11
CA THR A 53 -17.49 -2.82 -10.72
C THR A 53 -17.84 -1.58 -11.53
N THR A 54 -18.95 -1.62 -12.26
CA THR A 54 -19.42 -0.53 -13.11
C THR A 54 -20.63 0.19 -12.52
N LYS A 55 -21.36 -0.48 -11.62
CA LYS A 55 -22.55 0.06 -10.96
C LYS A 55 -22.66 -0.46 -9.54
N HIS A 56 -23.06 0.43 -8.63
CA HIS A 56 -23.38 0.08 -7.25
C HIS A 56 -24.69 0.75 -6.84
N THR A 57 -25.55 0.03 -6.14
CA THR A 57 -26.76 0.55 -5.50
C THR A 57 -26.75 0.13 -4.04
N ALA A 58 -27.06 1.07 -3.14
CA ALA A 58 -27.05 0.82 -1.71
C ALA A 58 -28.09 1.67 -0.98
N ASP A 59 -28.87 1.03 -0.11
CA ASP A 59 -29.69 1.67 0.91
C ASP A 59 -28.97 1.52 2.26
N VAL A 60 -28.07 2.46 2.58
CA VAL A 60 -27.09 2.33 3.68
C VAL A 60 -27.75 2.54 5.06
N ARG A 61 -28.53 1.56 5.48
CA ARG A 61 -29.19 1.46 6.80
C ARG A 61 -29.42 -0.02 7.14
N PRO A 62 -29.58 -0.39 8.41
CA PRO A 62 -29.97 -1.76 8.76
C PRO A 62 -31.23 -2.22 8.00
N GLY A 63 -31.16 -3.41 7.43
CA GLY A 63 -32.18 -4.01 6.55
C GLY A 63 -32.25 -3.44 5.14
N GLY A 64 -31.41 -2.47 4.78
CA GLY A 64 -31.34 -1.93 3.42
C GLY A 64 -30.58 -2.85 2.47
N ALA A 65 -31.05 -2.96 1.22
CA ALA A 65 -30.43 -3.80 0.21
C ALA A 65 -29.24 -3.11 -0.47
N TRP A 66 -28.25 -3.89 -0.91
CA TRP A 66 -27.15 -3.43 -1.74
C TRP A 66 -26.89 -4.40 -2.89
N ARG A 67 -26.34 -3.87 -4.00
CA ARG A 67 -25.97 -4.65 -5.18
C ARG A 67 -24.80 -3.98 -5.91
N SER A 68 -23.81 -4.78 -6.27
CA SER A 68 -22.69 -4.40 -7.14
C SER A 68 -22.77 -5.22 -8.43
N GLU A 69 -22.60 -4.54 -9.57
CA GLU A 69 -22.54 -5.13 -10.91
C GLU A 69 -21.25 -4.71 -11.59
N GLY A 70 -20.69 -5.59 -12.42
CA GLY A 70 -19.45 -5.32 -13.10
C GLY A 70 -19.15 -6.27 -14.25
N LYS A 71 -17.96 -6.09 -14.83
CA LYS A 71 -17.44 -6.94 -15.92
C LYS A 71 -16.15 -7.62 -15.49
N GLY A 72 -16.01 -8.91 -15.81
CA GLY A 72 -14.74 -9.63 -15.74
C GLY A 72 -13.82 -9.27 -16.91
N ALA A 73 -12.55 -9.66 -16.81
CA ALA A 73 -11.55 -9.49 -17.87
C ALA A 73 -11.90 -10.27 -19.15
N ASP A 74 -12.73 -11.30 -19.03
CA ASP A 74 -13.31 -12.04 -20.15
C ASP A 74 -14.51 -11.31 -20.81
N GLY A 75 -14.86 -10.12 -20.33
CA GLY A 75 -15.98 -9.30 -20.80
C GLY A 75 -17.35 -9.74 -20.27
N ARG A 76 -17.44 -10.84 -19.51
CA ARG A 76 -18.71 -11.34 -18.96
C ARG A 76 -19.16 -10.50 -17.78
N ASP A 77 -20.47 -10.33 -17.65
CA ASP A 77 -21.06 -9.60 -16.54
C ASP A 77 -21.05 -10.47 -15.27
N PHE A 78 -20.81 -9.83 -14.12
CA PHE A 78 -20.95 -10.43 -12.80
C PHE A 78 -21.77 -9.51 -11.89
N HIS A 79 -22.32 -10.08 -10.82
CA HIS A 79 -22.93 -9.30 -9.76
C HIS A 79 -22.79 -9.98 -8.40
N VAL A 80 -22.82 -9.16 -7.34
CA VAL A 80 -22.92 -9.59 -5.95
C VAL A 80 -23.95 -8.71 -5.27
N GLN A 81 -24.67 -9.26 -4.30
CA GLN A 81 -25.70 -8.51 -3.59
C GLN A 81 -25.82 -8.97 -2.14
N GLY A 82 -26.61 -8.23 -1.36
CA GLY A 82 -26.95 -8.58 -0.01
C GLY A 82 -27.75 -7.47 0.67
N GLU A 83 -27.70 -7.47 1.99
CA GLU A 83 -28.41 -6.57 2.87
C GLU A 83 -27.47 -6.07 3.96
N TYR A 84 -27.59 -4.81 4.35
CA TYR A 84 -26.88 -4.28 5.51
C TYR A 84 -27.52 -4.79 6.79
N VAL A 85 -26.72 -5.44 7.63
CA VAL A 85 -27.15 -5.96 8.94
C VAL A 85 -26.96 -4.90 10.01
N GLU A 86 -25.82 -4.20 9.99
CA GLU A 86 -25.43 -3.19 10.96
C GLU A 86 -24.72 -2.04 10.24
N VAL A 87 -25.05 -0.80 10.59
CA VAL A 87 -24.44 0.41 10.01
C VAL A 87 -24.19 1.40 11.13
N GLU A 88 -22.93 1.57 11.52
CA GLU A 88 -22.49 2.48 12.56
C GLU A 88 -21.35 3.35 12.02
N PRO A 89 -21.65 4.47 11.34
CA PRO A 89 -20.63 5.35 10.79
C PRO A 89 -19.84 6.06 11.91
N PRO A 90 -18.51 6.24 11.78
CA PRO A 90 -17.64 5.67 10.75
C PRO A 90 -17.00 4.33 11.16
N HIS A 91 -17.44 3.69 12.24
CA HIS A 91 -16.67 2.65 12.93
C HIS A 91 -16.95 1.22 12.45
N ARG A 92 -18.18 0.91 12.02
CA ARG A 92 -18.58 -0.48 11.77
C ARG A 92 -19.64 -0.61 10.69
N LEU A 93 -19.46 -1.61 9.83
CA LEU A 93 -20.40 -1.98 8.78
C LEU A 93 -20.49 -3.50 8.72
N VAL A 94 -21.68 -4.06 8.90
CA VAL A 94 -21.95 -5.49 8.72
C VAL A 94 -22.94 -5.65 7.57
N MET A 95 -22.63 -6.51 6.61
CA MET A 95 -23.46 -6.76 5.44
C MET A 95 -23.44 -8.24 5.08
N THR A 96 -24.57 -8.75 4.62
CA THR A 96 -24.61 -10.08 4.01
C THR A 96 -23.99 -10.02 2.62
N TRP A 97 -23.50 -11.18 2.16
CA TRP A 97 -22.82 -11.34 0.90
C TRP A 97 -23.37 -12.57 0.18
N ARG A 98 -23.93 -12.35 -1.00
CA ARG A 98 -24.46 -13.38 -1.89
C ARG A 98 -23.81 -13.23 -3.26
N ALA A 99 -22.92 -14.15 -3.58
CA ALA A 99 -22.25 -14.27 -4.86
C ALA A 99 -22.87 -15.44 -5.64
N PRO A 100 -23.48 -15.22 -6.83
CA PRO A 100 -24.18 -16.27 -7.58
C PRO A 100 -23.29 -17.47 -7.97
N TRP A 101 -21.99 -17.25 -8.11
CA TRP A 101 -21.02 -18.30 -8.43
C TRP A 101 -20.64 -19.17 -7.23
N ASP A 102 -21.05 -18.80 -6.02
CA ASP A 102 -20.71 -19.46 -4.77
C ASP A 102 -21.91 -20.20 -4.14
N GLY A 103 -22.92 -20.50 -4.97
CA GLY A 103 -24.15 -21.16 -4.57
C GLY A 103 -25.15 -20.25 -3.87
N ASP A 104 -26.13 -20.85 -3.19
CA ASP A 104 -27.21 -20.12 -2.51
C ASP A 104 -26.88 -19.67 -1.08
N GLN A 105 -25.68 -19.99 -0.59
CA GLN A 105 -25.28 -19.69 0.78
C GLN A 105 -24.96 -18.20 0.92
N VAL A 106 -25.54 -17.60 1.96
CA VAL A 106 -25.28 -16.20 2.34
C VAL A 106 -24.17 -16.18 3.38
N THR A 107 -23.11 -15.44 3.10
CA THR A 107 -22.01 -15.18 4.04
C THR A 107 -22.16 -13.79 4.64
N THR A 108 -21.35 -13.46 5.64
CA THR A 108 -21.36 -12.14 6.31
C THR A 108 -19.99 -11.49 6.20
N VAL A 109 -19.98 -10.21 5.84
CA VAL A 109 -18.79 -9.35 5.81
C VAL A 109 -18.94 -8.27 6.87
N THR A 110 -17.96 -8.16 7.75
CA THR A 110 -17.85 -7.13 8.77
C THR A 110 -16.62 -6.27 8.51
N TYR A 111 -16.81 -4.97 8.32
CA TYR A 111 -15.76 -3.96 8.35
C TYR A 111 -15.74 -3.32 9.74
N THR A 112 -14.54 -3.20 10.31
CA THR A 112 -14.25 -2.43 11.53
C THR A 112 -13.19 -1.40 11.21
N LEU A 113 -13.47 -0.13 11.48
CA LEU A 113 -12.61 1.01 11.18
C LEU A 113 -12.19 1.68 12.49
N GLU A 114 -10.90 1.60 12.79
CA GLU A 114 -10.32 2.16 14.01
C GLU A 114 -9.37 3.30 13.66
N PRO A 115 -9.49 4.48 14.29
CA PRO A 115 -8.49 5.53 14.13
C PRO A 115 -7.15 5.06 14.70
N VAL A 116 -6.08 5.31 13.98
CA VAL A 116 -4.69 5.12 14.40
C VAL A 116 -3.91 6.40 14.13
N GLU A 117 -2.71 6.54 14.72
CA GLU A 117 -1.88 7.75 14.59
C GLU A 117 -1.68 8.18 13.13
N THR A 118 -1.57 7.22 12.22
CA THR A 118 -1.27 7.43 10.80
C THR A 118 -2.51 7.42 9.89
N GLY A 119 -3.72 7.28 10.42
CA GLY A 119 -4.96 7.23 9.63
C GLY A 119 -5.99 6.26 10.21
N THR A 120 -6.41 5.28 9.41
CA THR A 120 -7.44 4.29 9.78
C THR A 120 -6.90 2.88 9.63
N ARG A 121 -7.00 2.06 10.67
CA ARG A 121 -6.89 0.60 10.55
C ARG A 121 -8.24 0.04 10.15
N LEU A 122 -8.33 -0.50 8.94
CA LEU A 122 -9.47 -1.27 8.48
C LEU A 122 -9.22 -2.75 8.76
N THR A 123 -10.15 -3.38 9.46
CA THR A 123 -10.20 -4.84 9.63
C THR A 123 -11.47 -5.37 8.97
N LEU A 124 -11.32 -6.34 8.08
CA LEU A 124 -12.39 -7.04 7.40
C LEU A 124 -12.45 -8.47 7.89
N ARG A 125 -13.63 -8.91 8.33
CA ARG A 125 -13.92 -10.31 8.64
C ARG A 125 -15.01 -10.81 7.70
N HIS A 126 -14.76 -11.89 6.98
CA HIS A 126 -15.75 -12.54 6.11
C HIS A 126 -15.94 -13.97 6.57
N GLU A 127 -17.16 -14.33 7.00
CA GLU A 127 -17.47 -15.63 7.59
C GLU A 127 -18.75 -16.25 7.04
N GLY A 128 -18.94 -17.54 7.31
CA GLY A 128 -20.08 -18.33 6.83
C GLY A 128 -19.76 -19.26 5.66
N PHE A 129 -18.48 -19.53 5.40
CA PHE A 129 -18.08 -20.45 4.32
C PHE A 129 -18.36 -21.92 4.65
N GLY A 130 -18.37 -22.31 5.93
CA GLY A 130 -18.54 -23.70 6.34
C GLY A 130 -17.48 -24.60 5.67
N ALA A 131 -17.91 -25.73 5.08
CA ALA A 131 -17.02 -26.68 4.40
C ALA A 131 -16.51 -26.20 3.02
N ARG A 132 -16.85 -24.98 2.57
CA ARG A 132 -16.41 -24.44 1.27
C ARG A 132 -14.99 -23.87 1.35
N HIS A 133 -14.02 -24.75 1.60
CA HIS A 133 -12.63 -24.37 1.85
C HIS A 133 -11.99 -23.62 0.66
N ASP A 134 -12.28 -24.05 -0.58
CA ASP A 134 -11.74 -23.40 -1.78
C ASP A 134 -12.32 -22.00 -1.95
N SER A 135 -13.65 -21.83 -1.78
CA SER A 135 -14.29 -20.52 -1.82
C SER A 135 -13.75 -19.57 -0.74
N CYS A 136 -13.56 -20.06 0.50
CA CYS A 136 -12.94 -19.28 1.59
C CYS A 136 -11.53 -18.82 1.21
N ARG A 137 -10.71 -19.71 0.63
CA ARG A 137 -9.35 -19.38 0.19
C ARG A 137 -9.36 -18.34 -0.94
N ASP A 138 -10.19 -18.54 -1.95
CA ASP A 138 -10.26 -17.68 -3.14
C ASP A 138 -10.78 -16.28 -2.79
N HIS A 139 -11.80 -16.18 -1.94
CA HIS A 139 -12.24 -14.89 -1.39
C HIS A 139 -11.15 -14.23 -0.55
N GLY A 140 -10.32 -15.01 0.17
CA GLY A 140 -9.17 -14.49 0.91
C GLY A 140 -8.18 -13.75 0.01
N PHE A 141 -7.78 -14.36 -1.10
CA PHE A 141 -6.96 -13.69 -2.12
C PHE A 141 -7.67 -12.49 -2.76
N GLY A 142 -8.98 -12.60 -2.95
CA GLY A 142 -9.82 -11.50 -3.41
C GLY A 142 -9.76 -10.27 -2.50
N TRP A 143 -9.91 -10.45 -1.18
CA TRP A 143 -9.92 -9.35 -0.23
C TRP A 143 -8.57 -8.62 -0.12
N GLU A 144 -7.45 -9.34 -0.17
CA GLU A 144 -6.12 -8.67 -0.21
C GLU A 144 -6.04 -7.69 -1.39
N ARG A 145 -6.53 -8.11 -2.56
CA ARG A 145 -6.57 -7.27 -3.77
C ARG A 145 -7.55 -6.11 -3.64
N VAL A 146 -8.77 -6.37 -3.18
CA VAL A 146 -9.84 -5.36 -3.03
C VAL A 146 -9.42 -4.24 -2.07
N LEU A 147 -8.85 -4.60 -0.92
CA LEU A 147 -8.31 -3.61 0.03
C LEU A 147 -7.12 -2.84 -0.56
N GLY A 148 -6.34 -3.46 -1.44
CA GLY A 148 -5.27 -2.81 -2.19
C GLY A 148 -5.80 -1.70 -3.11
N TRP A 149 -6.85 -1.98 -3.88
CA TRP A 149 -7.49 -0.98 -4.74
C TRP A 149 -8.13 0.17 -3.93
N LEU A 150 -8.82 -0.15 -2.83
CA LEU A 150 -9.37 0.85 -1.92
C LEU A 150 -8.28 1.80 -1.39
N GLY A 151 -7.17 1.21 -0.92
CA GLY A 151 -6.02 1.98 -0.43
C GLY A 151 -5.45 2.88 -1.53
N GLN A 152 -5.21 2.36 -2.73
CA GLN A 152 -4.67 3.14 -3.85
C GLN A 152 -5.57 4.32 -4.24
N PHE A 153 -6.88 4.09 -4.31
CA PHE A 153 -7.85 5.14 -4.61
C PHE A 153 -7.83 6.26 -3.57
N LEU A 154 -7.88 5.91 -2.28
CA LEU A 154 -7.86 6.88 -1.19
C LEU A 154 -6.52 7.62 -1.09
N ALA A 155 -5.42 6.93 -1.36
CA ALA A 155 -4.10 7.54 -1.42
C ALA A 155 -4.01 8.56 -2.57
N ALA A 156 -4.46 8.19 -3.78
CA ALA A 156 -4.46 9.07 -4.93
C ALA A 156 -5.30 10.34 -4.69
N GLU A 157 -6.49 10.20 -4.10
CA GLU A 157 -7.36 11.33 -3.77
C GLU A 157 -6.71 12.27 -2.73
N ALA A 158 -6.04 11.71 -1.72
CA ALA A 158 -5.32 12.48 -0.70
C ALA A 158 -3.97 13.04 -1.17
N GLY A 159 -3.58 12.82 -2.44
CA GLY A 159 -2.25 13.20 -2.94
C GLY A 159 -1.10 12.40 -2.34
N ILE A 160 -1.41 11.28 -1.68
CA ILE A 160 -0.45 10.35 -1.10
C ILE A 160 0.07 9.47 -2.23
N LYS A 161 1.30 9.71 -2.66
CA LYS A 161 1.93 8.87 -3.68
C LYS A 161 2.30 7.51 -3.09
N PRO A 162 2.02 6.39 -3.78
CA PRO A 162 2.62 5.10 -3.43
C PRO A 162 4.14 5.29 -3.34
N SER A 163 4.79 4.71 -2.34
CA SER A 163 6.25 4.81 -2.17
C SER A 163 6.86 3.42 -2.08
N GLY A 164 7.74 3.07 -3.03
CA GLY A 164 8.69 1.99 -2.87
C GLY A 164 9.82 2.38 -1.92
N VAL A 165 10.53 1.39 -1.38
CA VAL A 165 11.74 1.61 -0.59
C VAL A 165 12.94 1.09 -1.38
N PHE A 166 14.00 1.89 -1.46
CA PHE A 166 15.19 1.58 -2.23
C PHE A 166 16.42 1.62 -1.33
N HIS A 167 17.22 0.56 -1.40
CA HIS A 167 18.57 0.52 -0.86
C HIS A 167 19.51 1.15 -1.89
N CYS A 168 20.13 2.26 -1.52
CA CYS A 168 21.04 3.02 -2.34
C CYS A 168 22.44 2.97 -1.72
N ARG A 169 23.36 2.22 -2.34
CA ARG A 169 24.75 2.10 -1.91
C ARG A 169 25.61 3.09 -2.69
N LEU A 170 26.14 4.10 -2.00
CA LEU A 170 27.15 5.01 -2.55
C LEU A 170 28.53 4.36 -2.49
N ILE A 171 29.12 4.10 -3.65
CA ILE A 171 30.46 3.57 -3.77
C ILE A 171 31.44 4.73 -4.02
N PRO A 172 32.44 4.93 -3.14
CA PRO A 172 33.46 5.95 -3.34
C PRO A 172 34.40 5.60 -4.50
N PRO A 173 35.17 6.56 -5.02
CA PRO A 173 36.08 6.32 -6.15
C PRO A 173 37.25 5.38 -5.84
N ARG A 174 37.57 5.20 -4.56
CA ARG A 174 38.63 4.30 -4.08
C ARG A 174 38.29 3.71 -2.70
N PRO A 175 38.76 2.49 -2.37
CA PRO A 175 38.41 1.81 -1.11
C PRO A 175 38.85 2.53 0.16
N ASP A 176 39.96 3.26 0.10
CA ASP A 176 40.55 4.02 1.21
C ASP A 176 40.04 5.47 1.29
N PHE A 177 39.09 5.87 0.43
CA PHE A 177 38.62 7.25 0.27
C PHE A 177 38.29 7.93 1.60
N ALA A 178 37.58 7.22 2.49
CA ALA A 178 37.16 7.73 3.79
C ALA A 178 38.33 8.09 4.73
N PHE A 179 39.53 7.59 4.45
CA PHE A 179 40.74 7.81 5.23
C PHE A 179 41.74 8.73 4.52
N THR A 180 41.59 8.93 3.21
CA THR A 180 42.54 9.69 2.36
C THR A 180 41.90 10.90 1.69
N LEU A 181 40.92 11.56 2.33
CA LEU A 181 40.27 12.74 1.76
C LEU A 181 41.24 13.92 1.62
N THR A 182 41.32 14.45 0.40
CA THR A 182 41.86 15.79 0.15
C THR A 182 40.92 16.88 0.71
N GLU A 183 41.42 18.11 0.83
CA GLU A 183 40.59 19.24 1.29
C GLU A 183 39.39 19.49 0.37
N GLU A 184 39.60 19.36 -0.95
CA GLU A 184 38.53 19.50 -1.94
C GLU A 184 37.47 18.39 -1.81
N GLU A 185 37.90 17.14 -1.61
CA GLU A 185 37.00 16.02 -1.37
C GLU A 185 36.25 16.16 -0.04
N ARG A 186 36.89 16.70 1.00
CA ARG A 186 36.25 17.00 2.29
C ARG A 186 35.14 18.05 2.11
N ALA A 187 35.41 19.12 1.36
CA ALA A 187 34.40 20.12 1.03
C ALA A 187 33.25 19.53 0.19
N LEU A 188 33.54 18.62 -0.73
CA LEU A 188 32.52 17.90 -1.50
C LEU A 188 31.63 17.03 -0.61
N MET A 189 32.23 16.27 0.33
CA MET A 189 31.49 15.46 1.29
C MET A 189 30.63 16.31 2.24
N GLY A 190 31.03 17.55 2.53
CA GLY A 190 30.17 18.52 3.22
C GLY A 190 28.89 18.83 2.45
N ARG A 191 29.00 19.16 1.16
CA ARG A 191 27.83 19.40 0.29
C ARG A 191 26.94 18.17 0.14
N HIS A 192 27.55 16.99 0.04
CA HIS A 192 26.84 15.71 0.05
C HIS A 192 26.04 15.53 1.34
N ALA A 193 26.65 15.73 2.51
CA ALA A 193 25.95 15.61 3.79
C ALA A 193 24.75 16.57 3.89
N ASP A 194 24.89 17.82 3.42
CA ASP A 194 23.80 18.79 3.41
C ASP A 194 22.67 18.42 2.43
N TYR A 195 23.04 17.84 1.29
CA TYR A 195 22.08 17.27 0.35
C TYR A 195 21.28 16.13 0.99
N LEU A 196 21.95 15.15 1.60
CA LEU A 196 21.28 14.03 2.27
C LEU A 196 20.38 14.48 3.43
N ARG A 197 20.83 15.45 4.25
CA ARG A 197 19.99 16.07 5.29
C ARG A 197 18.73 16.72 4.73
N THR A 198 18.82 17.27 3.53
CA THR A 198 17.66 17.84 2.84
C THR A 198 16.69 16.74 2.38
N GLN A 199 17.20 15.64 1.81
CA GLN A 199 16.36 14.49 1.45
C GLN A 199 15.67 13.84 2.66
N LEU A 200 16.36 13.78 3.81
CA LEU A 200 15.80 13.31 5.09
C LEU A 200 14.67 14.23 5.58
N ARG A 201 14.89 15.55 5.60
CA ARG A 201 13.85 16.53 6.00
C ARG A 201 12.63 16.50 5.10
N GLU A 202 12.83 16.32 3.80
CA GLU A 202 11.74 16.25 2.82
C GLU A 202 11.05 14.88 2.78
N GLY A 203 11.49 13.93 3.62
CA GLY A 203 10.87 12.61 3.76
C GLY A 203 11.09 11.66 2.59
N ARG A 204 11.92 12.03 1.60
CA ARG A 204 12.33 11.13 0.50
C ARG A 204 13.37 10.12 0.93
N MET A 205 14.09 10.39 2.02
CA MET A 205 15.09 9.51 2.60
C MET A 205 14.69 9.19 4.03
N MET A 206 14.85 7.92 4.43
CA MET A 206 14.56 7.44 5.78
C MET A 206 15.83 7.43 6.64
N ILE A 207 16.93 6.95 6.05
CA ILE A 207 18.21 6.76 6.73
C ILE A 207 19.33 7.08 5.75
N ALA A 208 20.39 7.75 6.22
CA ALA A 208 21.66 7.77 5.52
C ALA A 208 22.85 7.84 6.47
N GLY A 209 23.96 7.24 6.05
CA GLY A 209 25.21 7.28 6.82
C GLY A 209 26.31 6.40 6.22
N PRO A 210 27.56 6.56 6.69
CA PRO A 210 28.65 5.69 6.29
C PRO A 210 28.50 4.30 6.91
N VAL A 211 28.87 3.28 6.14
CA VAL A 211 29.02 1.90 6.59
C VAL A 211 30.51 1.59 6.66
N ALA A 212 30.97 1.19 7.85
CA ALA A 212 32.36 0.84 8.13
C ALA A 212 32.65 -0.61 7.69
N ASP A 213 32.58 -0.85 6.39
CA ASP A 213 32.90 -2.14 5.79
C ASP A 213 34.43 -2.41 5.84
N PRO A 214 34.88 -3.57 6.33
CA PRO A 214 36.31 -3.90 6.40
C PRO A 214 37.03 -3.86 5.06
N THR A 215 36.30 -4.05 3.95
CA THR A 215 36.85 -4.02 2.58
C THR A 215 36.96 -2.60 2.00
N GLY A 216 36.41 -1.60 2.70
CA GLY A 216 36.40 -0.19 2.30
C GLY A 216 35.07 0.48 2.62
N PRO A 217 35.04 1.60 3.37
CA PRO A 217 33.79 2.26 3.73
C PRO A 217 32.96 2.71 2.54
N TRP A 218 31.63 2.60 2.65
CA TRP A 218 30.68 3.03 1.63
C TRP A 218 29.48 3.74 2.26
N GLY A 219 28.66 4.46 1.48
CA GLY A 219 27.50 5.19 1.99
C GLY A 219 26.20 4.39 1.86
N LEU A 220 25.46 4.23 2.96
CA LEU A 220 24.10 3.69 2.97
C LEU A 220 23.11 4.85 2.82
N CYS A 221 22.12 4.68 1.95
CA CYS A 221 20.93 5.52 1.86
C CYS A 221 19.72 4.62 1.69
N ILE A 222 18.68 4.81 2.52
CA ILE A 222 17.37 4.16 2.34
C ILE A 222 16.38 5.22 1.88
N LEU A 223 15.98 5.16 0.61
CA LEU A 223 15.01 6.09 0.02
C LEU A 223 13.59 5.54 0.10
N ARG A 224 12.62 6.43 0.29
CA ARG A 224 11.19 6.16 0.19
C ARG A 224 10.60 7.09 -0.87
N VAL A 225 10.42 6.58 -2.09
CA VAL A 225 9.98 7.35 -3.27
C VAL A 225 9.10 6.47 -4.15
N GLY A 226 8.34 7.06 -5.08
CA GLY A 226 7.29 6.33 -5.79
C GLY A 226 7.78 5.32 -6.82
N THR A 227 8.93 5.57 -7.43
CA THR A 227 9.47 4.70 -8.49
C THR A 227 11.00 4.61 -8.42
N GLU A 228 11.57 3.61 -9.09
CA GLU A 228 13.02 3.51 -9.25
C GLU A 228 13.60 4.72 -10.01
N ALA A 229 12.85 5.27 -10.97
CA ALA A 229 13.25 6.47 -11.71
C ALA A 229 13.36 7.68 -10.77
N GLU A 230 12.43 7.84 -9.82
CA GLU A 230 12.54 8.86 -8.78
C GLU A 230 13.73 8.61 -7.84
N ALA A 231 13.99 7.35 -7.46
CA ALA A 231 15.15 7.00 -6.65
C ALA A 231 16.47 7.37 -7.35
N ARG A 232 16.57 7.05 -8.65
CA ARG A 232 17.71 7.41 -9.50
C ARG A 232 17.85 8.92 -9.63
N ALA A 233 16.75 9.65 -9.83
CA ALA A 233 16.79 11.11 -9.89
C ALA A 233 17.35 11.73 -8.59
N VAL A 234 17.00 11.16 -7.43
CA VAL A 234 17.57 11.59 -6.13
C VAL A 234 19.07 11.27 -6.05
N THR A 235 19.51 10.08 -6.46
CA THR A 235 20.94 9.72 -6.40
C THR A 235 21.79 10.48 -7.42
N ASP A 236 21.27 10.71 -8.63
CA ASP A 236 21.96 11.43 -9.71
C ASP A 236 22.05 12.94 -9.42
N ALA A 237 21.18 13.45 -8.57
CA ALA A 237 21.22 14.82 -8.08
C ALA A 237 22.24 15.04 -6.94
N ASP A 238 22.82 13.97 -6.38
CA ASP A 238 23.80 14.07 -5.31
C ASP A 238 25.07 14.80 -5.78
N PRO A 239 25.57 15.80 -5.02
CA PRO A 239 26.82 16.49 -5.33
C PRO A 239 28.01 15.58 -5.67
N VAL A 240 28.16 14.42 -5.02
CA VAL A 240 29.31 13.52 -5.29
C VAL A 240 29.21 12.84 -6.65
N VAL A 241 27.99 12.56 -7.12
CA VAL A 241 27.75 12.00 -8.45
C VAL A 241 27.95 13.10 -9.50
N ARG A 242 27.34 14.27 -9.29
CA ARG A 242 27.46 15.41 -10.20
C ARG A 242 28.87 15.95 -10.36
N SER A 243 29.75 15.74 -9.37
CA SER A 243 31.13 16.19 -9.47
C SER A 243 31.97 15.41 -10.50
N GLY A 244 31.48 14.27 -10.99
CA GLY A 244 32.21 13.44 -11.96
C GLY A 244 33.47 12.78 -11.40
N ARG A 245 33.60 12.66 -10.07
CA ARG A 245 34.82 12.20 -9.39
C ARG A 245 34.86 10.69 -9.14
N GLY A 246 34.12 9.91 -9.92
CA GLY A 246 34.10 8.45 -9.84
C GLY A 246 33.22 7.86 -8.74
N PHE A 247 32.43 8.66 -8.04
CA PHE A 247 31.36 8.16 -7.18
C PHE A 247 30.23 7.57 -8.02
N ARG A 248 29.61 6.50 -7.52
CA ARG A 248 28.43 5.90 -8.15
C ARG A 248 27.48 5.33 -7.12
N TYR A 249 26.20 5.30 -7.44
CA TYR A 249 25.18 4.60 -6.65
C TYR A 249 24.82 3.27 -7.28
N GLU A 250 24.69 2.24 -6.45
CA GLU A 250 23.88 1.06 -6.76
C GLU A 250 22.50 1.27 -6.13
N VAL A 251 21.46 1.33 -6.96
CA VAL A 251 20.07 1.54 -6.53
C VAL A 251 19.31 0.23 -6.68
N LEU A 252 18.83 -0.31 -5.57
CA LEU A 252 18.17 -1.62 -5.51
C LEU A 252 16.80 -1.49 -4.82
N PRO A 253 15.69 -1.94 -5.45
CA PRO A 253 14.40 -1.98 -4.78
C PRO A 253 14.42 -2.99 -3.64
N MET A 254 13.92 -2.61 -2.46
CA MET A 254 13.75 -3.53 -1.35
C MET A 254 12.42 -4.28 -1.49
N MET A 255 12.49 -5.62 -1.56
CA MET A 255 11.29 -6.47 -1.72
C MET A 255 10.34 -6.39 -0.52
N SER A 256 10.87 -6.13 0.67
CA SER A 256 10.11 -5.93 1.90
C SER A 256 10.93 -5.09 2.88
N VAL A 257 10.25 -4.38 3.78
CA VAL A 257 10.87 -3.52 4.81
C VAL A 257 10.10 -3.67 6.10
N ILE A 258 10.84 -3.75 7.21
CA ILE A 258 10.31 -3.63 8.57
C ILE A 258 10.82 -2.28 9.10
N MET A 259 9.92 -1.44 9.60
CA MET A 259 10.23 -0.10 10.10
C MET A 259 9.85 0.03 11.56
#